data_AF-K2E748-F1
#
_entry.id   AF-K2E748-F1
#
_cell.length_a   1.000
_cell.length_b   1.000
_cell.length_c   1.000
_cell.angle_alpha   90.00
_cell.angle_beta   90.00
_cell.angle_gamma   90.00
#
_symmetry.space_group_name_H-M   'P 1'
#
loop_
_entity.id
_entity.type
_entity.pdbx_description
1 polymer ?
#
loop_
_entity_poly.entity_id
_entity_poly.type
_entity_poly.pdbx_seq_one_letter_code
_entity_poly.pdbx_strand_id
1 'polypeptide(L)'
;MPKIYTNKPPHLPPEPKSQTITPLYKRFNFFFLLFIVLTLSALTGIASSLSTIAWLTPPITFQNQVNLLNGLNKETEVISPTMVQQIKQRTVSIYDSRQMVGREFYKEDAYVASSIMISSDGWSAVYKPNYVLGEEIFWEAIDYQGEGHNIKNSIFDAKTGILYLKYDGTGFRVISFADTNTLDRVKSVVLYQKDDVKIISLGIKYKVIEGKDFFVWDPQYRFLKDSEYATGSNLFTSDGGFLGFVGKFGLVEGWQVESQLLTLLSTGELQSKYLGISGFIVDEIYNVNKWKKIDGFYISHIESFYKQQFKVGDVIIKIDGQSIDKFNLARQTSQLSQGASFIVLRNGKEIEVLVQ
;
A
#
# COMPACT_ATOMS: atom_id res chain seq x y z
N MET A 1 -63.87 52.58 63.82
CA MET A 1 -63.34 53.75 63.08
C MET A 1 -61.83 53.58 62.93
N PRO A 2 -61.15 53.98 61.84
CA PRO A 2 -61.63 54.65 60.62
C PRO A 2 -61.35 53.87 59.31
N LYS A 3 -62.23 54.02 58.31
CA LYS A 3 -61.90 53.72 56.90
C LYS A 3 -61.20 54.94 56.33
N ILE A 4 -59.94 54.81 55.91
CA ILE A 4 -59.21 55.87 55.21
C ILE A 4 -59.56 55.74 53.73
N TYR A 5 -60.37 56.66 53.22
CA TYR A 5 -60.60 56.85 51.79
C TYR A 5 -59.47 57.71 51.23
N THR A 6 -58.56 57.11 50.44
CA THR A 6 -57.60 57.88 49.65
C THR A 6 -58.28 58.37 48.38
N ASN A 7 -58.72 59.61 48.45
CA ASN A 7 -59.25 60.41 47.36
C ASN A 7 -58.10 60.72 46.38
N LYS A 8 -58.05 60.07 45.21
CA LYS A 8 -57.10 60.41 44.14
C LYS A 8 -57.86 61.11 43.01
N PRO A 9 -57.52 62.36 42.64
CA PRO A 9 -58.25 63.10 41.63
C PRO A 9 -58.15 62.43 40.24
N PRO A 10 -59.25 62.38 39.47
CA PRO A 10 -59.40 61.54 38.28
C PRO A 10 -58.67 62.03 37.01
N HIS A 11 -57.83 63.06 37.10
CA HIS A 11 -57.31 63.78 35.94
C HIS A 11 -55.79 63.74 35.78
N LEU A 12 -55.07 62.92 36.55
CA LEU A 12 -53.65 62.69 36.30
C LEU A 12 -53.45 61.44 35.41
N PRO A 13 -52.72 61.54 34.28
CA PRO A 13 -52.36 60.38 33.49
C PRO A 13 -51.47 59.43 34.33
N PRO A 14 -51.56 58.10 34.11
CA PRO A 14 -50.73 57.14 34.84
C PRO A 14 -49.25 57.38 34.53
N GLU A 15 -48.39 57.21 35.54
CA GLU A 15 -46.94 57.31 35.39
C GLU A 15 -46.45 56.36 34.27
N PRO A 16 -45.49 56.80 33.44
CA PRO A 16 -44.96 55.95 32.37
C PRO A 16 -44.26 54.74 32.99
N LYS A 17 -44.75 53.54 32.65
CA LYS A 17 -44.06 52.28 32.96
C LYS A 17 -42.67 52.32 32.34
N SER A 18 -41.64 52.39 33.18
CA SER A 18 -40.25 52.14 32.83
C SER A 18 -40.11 50.78 32.15
N GLN A 19 -40.01 50.79 30.81
CA GLN A 19 -39.31 49.77 30.03
C GLN A 19 -37.83 50.18 30.11
N THR A 20 -36.83 49.38 30.49
CA THR A 20 -36.48 48.06 29.97
C THR A 20 -35.36 47.52 30.87
N ILE A 21 -35.66 46.63 31.82
CA ILE A 21 -34.60 45.84 32.49
C ILE A 21 -34.35 44.65 31.58
N THR A 22 -33.33 44.72 30.71
CA THR A 22 -32.86 43.50 30.04
C THR A 22 -32.43 42.53 31.14
N PRO A 23 -33.03 41.34 31.21
CA PRO A 23 -32.90 40.55 32.41
C PRO A 23 -31.47 39.99 32.46
N LEU A 24 -30.83 40.15 33.62
CA LEU A 24 -29.42 39.79 33.88
C LEU A 24 -29.06 38.38 33.39
N TYR A 25 -30.01 37.44 33.37
CA TYR A 25 -29.82 36.08 32.85
C TYR A 25 -29.45 36.02 31.35
N LYS A 26 -29.94 36.95 30.51
CA LYS A 26 -29.57 36.98 29.08
C LYS A 26 -28.14 37.45 28.87
N ARG A 27 -27.66 38.39 29.71
CA ARG A 27 -26.25 38.81 29.70
C ARG A 27 -25.35 37.68 30.22
N PHE A 28 -25.77 36.97 31.27
CA PHE A 28 -25.00 35.85 31.81
C PHE A 28 -24.87 34.69 30.82
N ASN A 29 -25.98 34.29 30.15
CA ASN A 29 -25.94 33.26 29.11
C ASN A 29 -25.07 33.66 27.91
N PHE A 30 -25.05 34.94 27.55
CA PHE A 30 -24.18 35.45 26.49
C PHE A 30 -22.70 35.34 26.88
N PHE A 31 -22.32 35.74 28.10
CA PHE A 31 -20.95 35.58 28.59
C PHE A 31 -20.53 34.12 28.74
N PHE A 32 -21.44 33.25 29.18
CA PHE A 32 -21.18 31.82 29.30
C PHE A 32 -20.97 31.14 27.93
N LEU A 33 -21.80 31.47 26.93
CA LEU A 33 -21.61 31.01 25.56
C LEU A 33 -20.30 31.52 24.97
N LEU A 34 -19.99 32.80 25.20
CA LEU A 34 -18.73 33.39 24.72
C LEU A 34 -17.52 32.70 25.34
N PHE A 35 -17.58 32.37 26.64
CA PHE A 35 -16.54 31.61 27.32
C PHE A 35 -16.37 30.20 26.75
N ILE A 36 -17.46 29.49 26.46
CA ILE A 36 -17.42 28.17 25.81
C ILE A 36 -16.76 28.26 24.43
N VAL A 37 -17.15 29.24 23.61
CA VAL A 37 -16.57 29.42 22.27
C VAL A 37 -15.07 29.75 22.36
N LEU A 38 -14.67 30.59 23.32
CA LEU A 38 -13.27 30.96 23.54
C LEU A 38 -12.41 29.77 23.97
N THR A 39 -12.93 28.95 24.89
CA THR A 39 -12.22 27.75 25.37
C THR A 39 -12.11 26.69 24.27
N LEU A 40 -13.18 26.43 23.51
CA LEU A 40 -13.15 25.55 22.35
C LEU A 40 -12.17 26.04 21.28
N SER A 41 -12.13 27.35 21.00
CA SER A 41 -11.20 27.94 20.03
C SER A 41 -9.74 27.85 20.49
N ALA A 42 -9.49 28.04 21.79
CA ALA A 42 -8.16 27.86 22.35
C ALA A 42 -7.71 26.39 22.28
N LEU A 43 -8.60 25.44 22.58
CA LEU A 43 -8.33 24.00 22.49
C LEU A 43 -8.05 23.57 21.05
N THR A 44 -8.83 24.04 20.07
CA THR A 44 -8.58 23.73 18.66
C THR A 44 -7.30 24.38 18.15
N GLY A 45 -6.97 25.60 18.60
CA GLY A 45 -5.70 26.26 18.31
C GLY A 45 -4.49 25.48 18.85
N ILE A 46 -4.57 25.01 20.10
CA ILE A 46 -3.54 24.16 20.72
C ILE A 46 -3.40 22.83 19.97
N ALA A 47 -4.52 22.14 19.68
CA ALA A 47 -4.51 20.88 18.95
C ALA A 47 -3.93 21.03 17.53
N SER A 48 -4.28 22.11 16.84
CA SER A 48 -3.75 22.40 15.49
C SER A 48 -2.25 22.70 15.54
N SER A 49 -1.79 23.46 16.54
CA SER A 49 -0.37 23.75 16.80
C SER A 49 0.43 22.48 17.09
N LEU A 50 -0.08 21.59 17.95
CA LEU A 50 0.57 20.31 18.24
C LEU A 50 0.63 19.40 17.02
N SER A 51 -0.44 19.36 16.21
CA SER A 51 -0.49 18.60 14.97
C SER A 51 0.54 19.11 13.95
N THR A 52 0.69 20.42 13.79
CA THR A 52 1.69 21.00 12.88
C THR A 52 3.11 20.79 13.41
N ILE A 53 3.36 20.91 14.72
CA ILE A 53 4.66 20.60 15.34
C ILE A 53 5.04 19.13 15.13
N ALA A 54 4.09 18.20 15.25
CA ALA A 54 4.32 16.78 15.00
C ALA A 54 4.65 16.47 13.53
N TRP A 55 4.26 17.33 12.60
CA TRP A 55 4.55 17.20 11.17
C TRP A 55 5.82 17.94 10.73
N LEU A 56 6.14 19.07 11.39
CA LEU A 56 7.20 19.99 10.96
C LEU A 56 8.48 19.92 11.81
N THR A 57 8.45 19.32 13.01
CA THR A 57 9.62 19.28 13.88
C THR A 57 10.48 18.06 13.56
N PRO A 58 11.71 18.23 13.03
CA PRO A 58 12.64 17.11 12.90
C PRO A 58 13.02 16.59 14.29
N PRO A 59 13.19 15.27 14.47
CA PRO A 59 13.62 14.73 15.75
C PRO A 59 15.04 15.21 16.08
N ILE A 60 15.21 15.77 17.28
CA ILE A 60 16.53 16.10 17.82
C ILE A 60 17.19 14.78 18.24
N THR A 61 17.96 14.18 17.33
CA THR A 61 18.86 13.09 17.69
C THR A 61 20.23 13.68 18.04
N PHE A 62 20.70 13.46 19.27
CA PHE A 62 22.09 13.68 19.64
C PHE A 62 22.99 12.73 18.84
N GLN A 63 23.52 13.18 17.70
CA GLN A 63 24.57 12.48 16.97
C GLN A 63 25.93 13.04 17.38
N ASN A 64 26.71 12.22 18.08
CA ASN A 64 28.16 12.41 18.18
C ASN A 64 28.77 12.18 16.79
N GLN A 65 28.92 13.23 15.99
CA GLN A 65 29.67 13.17 14.73
C GLN A 65 31.17 13.22 15.03
N VAL A 66 31.83 12.06 14.99
CA VAL A 66 33.29 12.00 14.82
C VAL A 66 33.56 12.08 13.32
N ASN A 67 33.90 13.27 12.83
CA ASN A 67 34.33 13.47 11.46
C ASN A 67 35.74 12.90 11.27
N LEU A 68 35.85 11.71 10.67
CA LEU A 68 37.09 11.21 10.10
C LEU A 68 37.11 11.57 8.60
N LEU A 69 37.80 12.68 8.31
CA LEU A 69 38.18 13.06 6.95
C LEU A 69 39.33 12.17 6.48
N ASN A 70 39.06 11.25 5.55
CA ASN A 70 39.90 10.94 4.39
C ASN A 70 39.42 9.68 3.66
N GLY A 71 39.10 9.82 2.36
CA GLY A 71 39.03 8.71 1.43
C GLY A 71 37.88 8.81 0.43
N LEU A 72 38.20 9.22 -0.81
CA LEU A 72 37.48 8.97 -2.06
C LEU A 72 35.94 8.97 -1.96
N ASN A 73 35.34 10.10 -2.33
CA ASN A 73 33.89 10.32 -2.42
C ASN A 73 33.18 9.26 -3.29
N LYS A 74 32.84 8.12 -2.69
CA LYS A 74 31.55 7.49 -2.90
C LYS A 74 30.60 8.36 -2.09
N GLU A 75 29.75 9.15 -2.74
CA GLU A 75 28.61 9.73 -2.04
C GLU A 75 27.83 8.55 -1.46
N THR A 76 28.05 8.23 -0.19
CA THR A 76 27.17 7.35 0.55
C THR A 76 25.85 8.08 0.60
N GLU A 77 24.90 7.66 -0.24
CA GLU A 77 23.51 8.09 -0.10
C GLU A 77 23.12 7.86 1.37
N VAL A 78 22.78 8.94 2.06
CA VAL A 78 22.37 8.88 3.47
C VAL A 78 20.85 8.75 3.48
N ILE A 79 20.33 7.69 4.12
CA ILE A 79 18.89 7.52 4.27
C ILE A 79 18.37 8.61 5.20
N SER A 80 17.39 9.38 4.74
CA SER A 80 16.75 10.39 5.58
C SER A 80 16.04 9.72 6.78
N PRO A 81 16.25 10.21 8.02
CA PRO A 81 15.52 9.71 9.20
C PRO A 81 14.00 9.79 9.04
N THR A 82 13.50 10.80 8.31
CA THR A 82 12.06 10.95 8.04
C THR A 82 11.52 9.82 7.18
N MET A 83 12.30 9.34 6.21
CA MET A 83 11.93 8.22 5.35
C MET A 83 11.86 6.92 6.15
N VAL A 84 12.86 6.67 7.00
CA VAL A 84 12.85 5.52 7.92
C VAL A 84 11.59 5.53 8.79
N GLN A 85 11.25 6.68 9.36
CA GLN A 85 10.06 6.82 10.19
C GLN A 85 8.77 6.59 9.39
N GLN A 86 8.69 7.08 8.16
CA GLN A 86 7.53 6.84 7.28
C GLN A 86 7.37 5.36 6.94
N ILE A 87 8.47 4.65 6.64
CA ILE A 87 8.45 3.21 6.40
C ILE A 87 7.98 2.47 7.65
N LYS A 88 8.55 2.79 8.82
CA LYS A 88 8.15 2.19 10.10
C LYS A 88 6.66 2.35 10.37
N GLN A 89 6.12 3.55 10.19
CA GLN A 89 4.70 3.81 10.41
C GLN A 89 3.75 3.07 9.46
N ARG A 90 4.24 2.61 8.31
CA ARG A 90 3.47 1.92 7.27
C ARG A 90 3.77 0.42 7.24
N THR A 91 4.55 -0.08 8.18
CA THR A 91 4.91 -1.48 8.31
C THR A 91 4.56 -1.98 9.70
N VAL A 92 4.30 -3.28 9.80
CA VAL A 92 3.99 -3.96 11.07
C VAL A 92 4.83 -5.21 11.14
N SER A 93 5.48 -5.44 12.28
CA SER A 93 6.32 -6.61 12.52
C SER A 93 5.49 -7.73 13.13
N ILE A 94 5.57 -8.93 12.56
CA ILE A 94 4.78 -10.09 12.99
C ILE A 94 5.69 -11.01 13.82
N TYR A 95 5.21 -11.42 14.98
CA TYR A 95 5.91 -12.31 15.90
C TYR A 95 5.06 -13.53 16.29
N ASP A 96 5.72 -14.65 16.58
CA ASP A 96 5.09 -15.86 17.11
C ASP A 96 4.92 -15.75 18.63
N SER A 97 3.67 -15.55 19.08
CA SER A 97 3.27 -15.45 20.48
C SER A 97 3.66 -16.66 21.34
N ARG A 98 3.86 -17.85 20.75
CA ARG A 98 4.31 -19.05 21.49
C ARG A 98 5.73 -18.91 22.01
N GLN A 99 6.51 -18.01 21.42
CA GLN A 99 7.89 -17.72 21.81
C GLN A 99 8.02 -16.50 22.74
N MET A 100 6.89 -15.99 23.24
CA MET A 100 6.89 -14.90 24.21
C MET A 100 7.40 -15.38 25.58
N VAL A 101 8.31 -14.61 26.18
CA VAL A 101 8.91 -14.85 27.49
C VAL A 101 8.37 -13.82 28.46
N GLY A 102 7.85 -14.28 29.60
CA GLY A 102 7.34 -13.39 30.65
C GLY A 102 6.11 -12.55 30.26
N ARG A 103 5.47 -12.85 29.12
CA ARG A 103 4.35 -12.07 28.54
C ARG A 103 4.70 -10.64 28.12
N GLU A 104 5.98 -10.32 28.01
CA GLU A 104 6.45 -8.96 27.67
C GLU A 104 7.50 -8.98 26.56
N PHE A 105 8.29 -10.06 26.44
CA PHE A 105 9.44 -10.09 25.54
C PHE A 105 9.30 -11.18 24.50
N TYR A 106 9.64 -10.85 23.26
CA TYR A 106 9.80 -11.82 22.20
C TYR A 106 11.25 -12.29 22.11
N LYS A 107 11.45 -13.61 21.94
CA LYS A 107 12.77 -14.13 21.58
C LYS A 107 13.15 -13.65 20.17
N GLU A 108 14.44 -13.68 19.86
CA GLU A 108 14.94 -13.23 18.56
C GLU A 108 14.36 -14.05 17.38
N ASP A 109 14.18 -15.36 17.60
CA ASP A 109 13.61 -16.33 16.67
C ASP A 109 12.08 -16.26 16.56
N ALA A 110 11.42 -15.43 17.40
CA ALA A 110 9.98 -15.25 17.33
C ALA A 110 9.56 -14.40 16.14
N TYR A 111 10.48 -13.62 15.54
CA TYR A 111 10.18 -12.78 14.39
C TYR A 111 9.79 -13.63 13.19
N VAL A 112 8.57 -13.43 12.68
CA VAL A 112 8.02 -14.15 11.54
C VAL A 112 8.29 -13.39 10.25
N ALA A 113 7.87 -12.12 10.18
CA ALA A 113 8.00 -11.30 8.98
C ALA A 113 7.67 -9.81 9.25
N SER A 114 7.95 -8.94 8.28
CA SER A 114 7.48 -7.55 8.27
C SER A 114 6.43 -7.37 7.18
N SER A 115 5.22 -7.01 7.57
CA SER A 115 4.12 -6.72 6.65
C SER A 115 4.04 -5.23 6.30
N ILE A 116 3.52 -4.94 5.11
CA ILE A 116 3.19 -3.57 4.69
C ILE A 116 1.68 -3.34 4.88
N MET A 117 1.31 -2.16 5.36
CA MET A 117 -0.10 -1.80 5.53
C MET A 117 -0.70 -1.31 4.21
N ILE A 118 -1.75 -1.98 3.74
CA ILE A 118 -2.43 -1.67 2.48
C ILE A 118 -3.79 -1.00 2.69
N SER A 119 -4.30 -0.98 3.92
CA SER A 119 -5.52 -0.24 4.28
C SER A 119 -5.49 0.25 5.72
N SER A 120 -6.15 1.39 5.97
CA SER A 120 -6.24 2.03 7.29
C SER A 120 -7.11 1.25 8.27
N ASP A 121 -7.91 0.31 7.77
CA ASP A 121 -8.75 -0.57 8.56
C ASP A 121 -8.03 -1.89 8.95
N GLY A 122 -6.74 -2.01 8.65
CA GLY A 122 -5.89 -3.11 9.15
C GLY A 122 -5.59 -4.22 8.14
N TRP A 123 -5.89 -4.06 6.85
CA TRP A 123 -5.36 -4.99 5.84
C TRP A 123 -3.86 -4.73 5.60
N SER A 124 -3.10 -5.80 5.54
CA SER A 124 -1.67 -5.81 5.25
C SER A 124 -1.30 -6.92 4.27
N ALA A 125 -0.10 -6.81 3.69
CA ALA A 125 0.47 -7.83 2.82
C ALA A 125 1.88 -8.22 3.29
N VAL A 126 2.22 -9.50 3.18
CA VAL A 126 3.53 -10.02 3.54
C VAL A 126 3.93 -11.15 2.58
N TYR A 127 5.20 -11.19 2.16
CA TYR A 127 5.69 -12.30 1.36
C TYR A 127 6.12 -13.47 2.25
N LYS A 128 5.30 -14.53 2.26
CA LYS A 128 5.54 -15.76 3.01
C LYS A 128 5.18 -16.96 2.14
N PRO A 129 6.06 -17.37 1.20
CA PRO A 129 5.74 -18.40 0.21
C PRO A 129 5.57 -19.80 0.82
N ASN A 130 6.11 -20.03 2.03
CA ASN A 130 5.97 -21.29 2.77
C ASN A 130 4.93 -21.16 3.89
N TYR A 131 3.86 -20.41 3.66
CA TYR A 131 2.79 -20.25 4.63
C TYR A 131 2.03 -21.57 4.86
N VAL A 132 1.76 -21.88 6.12
CA VAL A 132 0.89 -23.00 6.52
C VAL A 132 -0.36 -22.41 7.17
N LEU A 133 -1.52 -22.80 6.65
CA LEU A 133 -2.81 -22.34 7.14
C LEU A 133 -2.98 -22.69 8.63
N GLY A 134 -3.41 -21.71 9.43
CA GLY A 134 -3.63 -21.86 10.86
C GLY A 134 -2.45 -21.46 11.72
N GLU A 135 -1.28 -21.14 11.16
CA GLU A 135 -0.15 -20.61 11.94
C GLU A 135 -0.41 -19.20 12.47
N GLU A 136 -1.22 -18.41 11.75
CA GLU A 136 -1.53 -17.02 12.03
C GLU A 136 -2.27 -16.81 13.35
N ILE A 137 -2.94 -17.85 13.87
CA ILE A 137 -3.63 -17.79 15.17
C ILE A 137 -2.64 -17.62 16.33
N PHE A 138 -1.38 -17.96 16.10
CA PHE A 138 -0.30 -17.80 17.07
C PHE A 138 0.54 -16.56 16.80
N TRP A 139 0.15 -15.72 15.84
CA TRP A 139 0.92 -14.53 15.52
C TRP A 139 0.30 -13.27 16.12
N GLU A 140 1.17 -12.39 16.59
CA GLU A 140 0.83 -11.04 17.03
C GLU A 140 1.58 -10.04 16.14
N ALA A 141 0.87 -9.02 15.68
CA ALA A 141 1.41 -7.95 14.86
C ALA A 141 1.71 -6.75 15.75
N ILE A 142 2.96 -6.30 15.79
CA ILE A 142 3.41 -5.16 16.58
C ILE A 142 3.64 -3.97 15.65
N ASP A 143 2.91 -2.88 15.91
CA ASP A 143 3.00 -1.66 15.13
C ASP A 143 4.21 -0.78 15.51
N TYR A 144 4.33 0.39 14.87
CA TYR A 144 5.44 1.32 15.14
C TYR A 144 5.39 1.99 16.53
N GLN A 145 4.23 1.95 17.19
CA GLN A 145 4.04 2.46 18.56
C GLN A 145 4.32 1.39 19.62
N GLY A 146 4.49 0.13 19.19
CA GLY A 146 4.63 -1.01 20.07
C GLY A 146 3.29 -1.60 20.52
N GLU A 147 2.18 -1.21 19.87
CA GLU A 147 0.87 -1.79 20.13
C GLU A 147 0.75 -3.15 19.44
N GLY A 148 0.22 -4.13 20.18
CA GLY A 148 -0.02 -5.49 19.71
C GLY A 148 -1.41 -5.66 19.11
N HIS A 149 -1.47 -6.31 17.95
CA HIS A 149 -2.68 -6.56 17.18
C HIS A 149 -2.79 -8.05 16.83
N ASN A 150 -3.96 -8.63 17.08
CA ASN A 150 -4.32 -9.97 16.65
C ASN A 150 -4.71 -10.02 15.17
N ILE A 151 -4.53 -11.17 14.56
CA ILE A 151 -4.95 -11.44 13.18
C ILE A 151 -6.39 -11.95 13.18
N LYS A 152 -7.31 -11.20 12.55
CA LYS A 152 -8.74 -11.54 12.40
C LYS A 152 -9.02 -12.41 11.18
N ASN A 153 -8.29 -12.20 10.09
CA ASN A 153 -8.51 -12.90 8.83
C ASN A 153 -7.18 -13.04 8.06
N SER A 154 -7.06 -14.09 7.26
CA SER A 154 -5.89 -14.37 6.44
C SER A 154 -6.34 -14.88 5.06
N ILE A 155 -5.66 -14.42 4.02
CA ILE A 155 -5.88 -14.90 2.65
C ILE A 155 -4.54 -15.11 1.98
N PHE A 156 -4.26 -16.33 1.56
CA PHE A 156 -2.99 -16.68 0.95
C PHE A 156 -3.12 -16.79 -0.57
N ASP A 157 -2.32 -16.01 -1.29
CA ASP A 157 -2.10 -16.20 -2.72
C ASP A 157 -0.92 -17.14 -2.95
N ALA A 158 -1.23 -18.42 -3.15
CA ALA A 158 -0.22 -19.45 -3.40
C ALA A 158 0.60 -19.22 -4.69
N LYS A 159 0.07 -18.46 -5.66
CA LYS A 159 0.78 -18.19 -6.93
C LYS A 159 1.89 -17.17 -6.73
N THR A 160 1.60 -16.11 -5.98
CA THR A 160 2.56 -15.04 -5.74
C THR A 160 3.37 -15.26 -4.47
N GLY A 161 2.91 -16.13 -3.56
CA GLY A 161 3.48 -16.35 -2.23
C GLY A 161 3.19 -15.21 -1.26
N ILE A 162 2.23 -14.34 -1.59
CA ILE A 162 1.82 -13.22 -0.75
C ILE A 162 0.68 -13.68 0.16
N LEU A 163 0.83 -13.40 1.44
CA LEU A 163 -0.19 -13.58 2.46
C LEU A 163 -0.77 -12.21 2.81
N TYR A 164 -2.08 -12.09 2.72
CA TYR A 164 -2.83 -10.91 3.14
C TYR A 164 -3.38 -11.16 4.53
N LEU A 165 -3.14 -10.25 5.45
CA LEU A 165 -3.54 -10.37 6.85
C LEU A 165 -4.40 -9.18 7.24
N LYS A 166 -5.47 -9.46 7.97
CA LYS A 166 -6.36 -8.47 8.56
C LYS A 166 -6.12 -8.39 10.06
N TYR A 167 -5.66 -7.25 10.55
CA TYR A 167 -5.45 -7.01 11.97
C TYR A 167 -6.69 -6.47 12.67
N ASP A 168 -6.75 -6.62 14.00
CA ASP A 168 -7.68 -5.89 14.84
C ASP A 168 -7.18 -4.46 15.11
N GLY A 169 -7.95 -3.46 14.67
CA GLY A 169 -7.57 -2.06 14.86
C GLY A 169 -7.95 -1.20 13.67
N THR A 170 -7.74 0.10 13.80
CA THR A 170 -7.95 1.09 12.75
C THR A 170 -6.92 2.21 12.88
N GLY A 171 -6.81 3.06 11.85
CA GLY A 171 -5.90 4.21 11.87
C GLY A 171 -4.47 3.90 11.42
N PHE A 172 -4.25 2.71 10.85
CA PHE A 172 -2.97 2.32 10.28
C PHE A 172 -2.59 3.25 9.12
N ARG A 173 -1.30 3.58 8.98
CA ARG A 173 -0.81 4.37 7.84
C ARG A 173 -0.61 3.46 6.64
N VAL A 174 -1.25 3.80 5.53
CA VAL A 174 -1.20 3.01 4.30
C VAL A 174 0.06 3.31 3.49
N ILE A 175 0.58 2.29 2.83
CA ILE A 175 1.71 2.39 1.92
C ILE A 175 1.30 2.93 0.55
N SER A 176 2.19 3.71 -0.07
CA SER A 176 2.11 4.08 -1.48
C SER A 176 2.90 3.09 -2.32
N PHE A 177 2.42 2.72 -3.50
CA PHE A 177 3.15 1.85 -4.43
C PHE A 177 4.07 2.68 -5.35
N ALA A 178 5.23 2.14 -5.68
CA ALA A 178 6.15 2.76 -6.62
C ALA A 178 5.60 2.70 -8.06
N ASP A 179 5.87 3.73 -8.87
CA ASP A 179 5.52 3.70 -10.29
C ASP A 179 6.39 2.68 -11.02
N THR A 180 5.75 1.58 -11.39
CA THR A 180 6.40 0.45 -12.03
C THR A 180 6.87 0.73 -13.46
N ASN A 181 6.48 1.85 -14.08
CA ASN A 181 7.04 2.29 -15.37
C ASN A 181 8.42 2.95 -15.21
N THR A 182 8.79 3.33 -13.99
CA THR A 182 10.09 3.95 -13.68
C THR A 182 11.09 2.97 -13.07
N LEU A 183 10.66 1.74 -12.76
CA LEU A 183 11.46 0.69 -12.13
C LEU A 183 12.84 0.47 -12.78
N ASP A 184 12.90 0.42 -14.11
CA ASP A 184 14.16 0.19 -14.84
C ASP A 184 15.15 1.37 -14.71
N ARG A 185 14.69 2.52 -14.21
CA ARG A 185 15.51 3.71 -13.94
C ARG A 185 15.93 3.81 -12.47
N VAL A 186 15.33 3.02 -11.59
CA VAL A 186 15.64 3.01 -10.15
C VAL A 186 16.92 2.19 -9.94
N LYS A 187 17.99 2.87 -9.55
CA LYS A 187 19.30 2.23 -9.32
C LYS A 187 19.57 1.90 -7.85
N SER A 188 19.05 2.73 -6.95
CA SER A 188 19.17 2.59 -5.51
C SER A 188 17.78 2.41 -4.90
N VAL A 189 17.65 1.44 -4.01
CA VAL A 189 16.42 1.15 -3.28
C VAL A 189 16.73 0.98 -1.80
N VAL A 190 15.73 1.23 -0.96
CA VAL A 190 15.82 1.07 0.49
C VAL A 190 15.26 -0.28 0.87
N LEU A 191 16.12 -1.13 1.42
CA LEU A 191 15.76 -2.39 2.04
C LEU A 191 15.39 -2.15 3.51
N TYR A 192 14.26 -2.71 3.93
CA TYR A 192 13.77 -2.65 5.30
C TYR A 192 13.45 -4.05 5.81
N GLN A 193 14.02 -4.41 6.97
CA GLN A 193 13.76 -5.69 7.63
C GLN A 193 14.00 -5.57 9.14
N LYS A 194 13.02 -5.95 9.96
CA LYS A 194 13.18 -6.02 11.44
C LYS A 194 13.85 -4.76 12.01
N ASP A 195 13.31 -3.59 11.65
CA ASP A 195 13.83 -2.26 12.01
C ASP A 195 15.21 -1.86 11.48
N ASP A 196 15.90 -2.74 10.74
CA ASP A 196 17.14 -2.44 10.01
C ASP A 196 16.82 -1.85 8.63
N VAL A 197 17.58 -0.83 8.24
CA VAL A 197 17.38 -0.09 6.99
C VAL A 197 18.70 0.07 6.26
N LYS A 198 18.75 -0.36 5.00
CA LYS A 198 19.95 -0.32 4.16
C LYS A 198 19.62 0.22 2.77
N ILE A 199 20.52 0.98 2.17
CA ILE A 199 20.46 1.30 0.74
C ILE A 199 21.19 0.19 0.00
N ILE A 200 20.52 -0.33 -1.02
CA ILE A 200 21.03 -1.38 -1.88
C ILE A 200 20.86 -0.96 -3.33
N SER A 201 21.64 -1.56 -4.23
CA SER A 201 21.44 -1.36 -5.66
C SER A 201 20.45 -2.39 -6.20
N LEU A 202 19.48 -1.92 -6.98
CA LEU A 202 18.59 -2.81 -7.73
C LEU A 202 19.34 -3.32 -8.96
N GLY A 203 19.43 -4.64 -9.10
CA GLY A 203 20.11 -5.27 -10.24
C GLY A 203 19.35 -5.14 -11.55
N ILE A 204 19.68 -6.00 -12.52
CA ILE A 204 18.90 -6.12 -13.77
C ILE A 204 17.89 -7.26 -13.68
N LYS A 205 16.87 -7.23 -14.56
CA LYS A 205 15.90 -8.31 -14.68
C LYS A 205 16.49 -9.52 -15.42
N TYR A 206 16.28 -10.72 -14.87
CA TYR A 206 16.64 -11.99 -15.50
C TYR A 206 15.44 -12.90 -15.63
N LYS A 207 15.48 -13.81 -16.60
CA LYS A 207 14.45 -14.83 -16.77
C LYS A 207 14.51 -15.80 -15.58
N VAL A 208 13.39 -15.98 -14.88
CA VAL A 208 13.30 -16.81 -13.67
C VAL A 208 12.49 -18.10 -13.84
N ILE A 209 11.81 -18.26 -14.98
CA ILE A 209 11.00 -19.45 -15.24
C ILE A 209 11.75 -20.44 -16.12
N GLU A 210 11.76 -21.68 -15.65
CA GLU A 210 12.30 -22.84 -16.36
C GLU A 210 11.28 -23.34 -17.39
N GLY A 211 11.76 -23.68 -18.59
CA GLY A 211 10.92 -24.15 -19.67
C GLY A 211 10.61 -23.10 -20.74
N LYS A 212 9.97 -23.59 -21.81
CA LYS A 212 9.55 -22.76 -22.93
C LYS A 212 8.17 -22.16 -22.69
N ASP A 213 7.24 -22.96 -22.19
CA ASP A 213 5.83 -22.61 -22.02
C ASP A 213 5.53 -22.10 -20.61
N PHE A 214 4.76 -21.02 -20.50
CA PHE A 214 4.36 -20.41 -19.24
C PHE A 214 3.03 -19.67 -19.40
N PHE A 215 2.32 -19.49 -18.28
CA PHE A 215 1.11 -18.69 -18.27
C PHE A 215 1.40 -17.21 -18.50
N VAL A 216 0.55 -16.55 -19.29
CA VAL A 216 0.74 -15.14 -19.67
C VAL A 216 0.78 -14.18 -18.45
N TRP A 217 0.11 -14.56 -17.37
CA TRP A 217 0.04 -13.79 -16.12
C TRP A 217 1.21 -14.04 -15.15
N ASP A 218 2.09 -15.00 -15.43
CA ASP A 218 3.21 -15.32 -14.55
C ASP A 218 4.45 -14.46 -14.89
N PRO A 219 5.04 -13.72 -13.94
CA PRO A 219 6.21 -12.89 -14.21
C PRO A 219 7.45 -13.72 -14.62
N GLN A 220 7.81 -13.60 -15.91
CA GLN A 220 8.95 -14.31 -16.51
C GLN A 220 10.30 -13.72 -16.17
N TYR A 221 10.35 -12.41 -15.93
CA TYR A 221 11.56 -11.67 -15.66
C TYR A 221 11.44 -10.97 -14.32
N ARG A 222 12.44 -11.15 -13.46
CA ARG A 222 12.50 -10.50 -12.13
C ARG A 222 13.87 -9.91 -11.88
N PHE A 223 13.91 -8.85 -11.07
CA PHE A 223 15.17 -8.30 -10.58
C PHE A 223 15.90 -9.35 -9.75
N LEU A 224 17.18 -9.58 -10.05
CA LEU A 224 17.97 -10.57 -9.34
C LEU A 224 18.06 -10.21 -7.85
N LYS A 225 17.91 -11.23 -7.01
CA LYS A 225 18.17 -11.12 -5.59
C LYS A 225 19.68 -11.19 -5.36
N ASP A 226 20.26 -10.16 -4.72
CA ASP A 226 21.60 -10.30 -4.16
C ASP A 226 21.54 -11.23 -2.94
N SER A 227 22.58 -12.03 -2.76
CA SER A 227 22.70 -13.07 -1.72
C SER A 227 22.59 -12.52 -0.29
N GLU A 228 22.84 -11.22 -0.11
CA GLU A 228 22.82 -10.54 1.19
C GLU A 228 21.41 -10.20 1.69
N TYR A 229 20.37 -10.31 0.85
CA TYR A 229 19.03 -9.90 1.23
C TYR A 229 18.25 -11.08 1.82
N ALA A 230 17.63 -10.90 3.00
CA ALA A 230 16.75 -11.93 3.50
C ALA A 230 15.47 -12.01 2.66
N THR A 231 14.95 -13.22 2.46
CA THR A 231 13.66 -13.41 1.81
C THR A 231 12.55 -12.84 2.71
N GLY A 232 11.58 -12.13 2.13
CA GLY A 232 10.49 -11.47 2.86
C GLY A 232 10.79 -10.03 3.27
N SER A 233 12.01 -9.52 3.07
CA SER A 233 12.33 -8.11 3.30
C SER A 233 11.58 -7.19 2.35
N ASN A 234 11.28 -5.98 2.80
CA ASN A 234 10.52 -4.98 2.04
C ASN A 234 11.48 -4.05 1.31
N LEU A 235 11.22 -3.80 0.02
CA LEU A 235 11.97 -2.83 -0.78
C LEU A 235 11.13 -1.58 -1.05
N PHE A 236 11.75 -0.43 -0.91
CA PHE A 236 11.15 0.88 -1.16
C PHE A 236 12.03 1.69 -2.11
N THR A 237 11.41 2.55 -2.91
CA THR A 237 12.10 3.61 -3.64
C THR A 237 12.57 4.71 -2.69
N SER A 238 13.47 5.59 -3.14
CA SER A 238 14.01 6.70 -2.33
C SER A 238 12.97 7.73 -1.88
N ASP A 239 11.80 7.79 -2.53
CA ASP A 239 10.64 8.59 -2.15
C ASP A 239 9.66 7.85 -1.20
N GLY A 240 9.98 6.60 -0.80
CA GLY A 240 9.19 5.82 0.14
C GLY A 240 8.01 5.05 -0.49
N GLY A 241 7.99 4.94 -1.82
CA GLY A 241 7.07 4.05 -2.55
C GLY A 241 7.48 2.59 -2.37
N PHE A 242 6.53 1.71 -2.07
CA PHE A 242 6.78 0.28 -1.97
C PHE A 242 7.02 -0.32 -3.35
N LEU A 243 8.18 -0.93 -3.49
CA LEU A 243 8.64 -1.54 -4.71
C LEU A 243 8.27 -3.01 -4.81
N GLY A 244 8.24 -3.71 -3.67
CA GLY A 244 8.01 -5.15 -3.63
C GLY A 244 8.71 -5.84 -2.46
N PHE A 245 8.56 -7.15 -2.43
CA PHE A 245 9.21 -8.03 -1.45
C PHE A 245 10.42 -8.73 -2.05
N VAL A 246 11.46 -8.95 -1.25
CA VAL A 246 12.57 -9.81 -1.63
C VAL A 246 12.08 -11.27 -1.67
N GLY A 247 11.90 -11.80 -2.89
CA GLY A 247 11.45 -13.17 -3.11
C GLY A 247 12.57 -14.20 -3.11
N LYS A 248 12.23 -15.50 -3.22
CA LYS A 248 13.25 -16.57 -3.33
C LYS A 248 14.12 -16.43 -4.59
N PHE A 249 13.51 -16.01 -5.70
CA PHE A 249 14.15 -15.96 -7.03
C PHE A 249 14.34 -14.52 -7.56
N GLY A 250 14.16 -13.52 -6.70
CA GLY A 250 14.18 -12.12 -7.12
C GLY A 250 13.03 -11.32 -6.52
N LEU A 251 12.90 -10.06 -6.96
CA LEU A 251 11.85 -9.17 -6.49
C LEU A 251 10.45 -9.69 -6.84
N VAL A 252 9.57 -9.74 -5.85
CA VAL A 252 8.11 -9.87 -6.01
C VAL A 252 7.57 -8.45 -6.04
N GLU A 253 7.27 -7.94 -7.23
CA GLU A 253 6.99 -6.52 -7.44
C GLU A 253 5.66 -6.09 -6.80
N GLY A 254 5.61 -4.85 -6.31
CA GLY A 254 4.49 -4.30 -5.55
C GLY A 254 3.18 -4.23 -6.33
N TRP A 255 3.23 -4.18 -7.66
CA TRP A 255 2.02 -4.21 -8.50
C TRP A 255 1.20 -5.49 -8.30
N GLN A 256 1.83 -6.60 -7.89
CA GLN A 256 1.13 -7.85 -7.60
C GLN A 256 0.19 -7.67 -6.40
N VAL A 257 0.63 -6.93 -5.38
CA VAL A 257 -0.22 -6.52 -4.25
C VAL A 257 -1.27 -5.51 -4.70
N GLU A 258 -0.83 -4.48 -5.44
CA GLU A 258 -1.68 -3.37 -5.90
C GLU A 258 -2.88 -3.86 -6.72
N SER A 259 -2.65 -4.84 -7.62
CA SER A 259 -3.68 -5.42 -8.49
C SER A 259 -4.83 -6.06 -7.72
N GLN A 260 -4.59 -6.51 -6.49
CA GLN A 260 -5.59 -7.19 -5.66
C GLN A 260 -6.37 -6.24 -4.76
N LEU A 261 -5.93 -4.99 -4.58
CA LEU A 261 -6.46 -4.09 -3.56
C LEU A 261 -7.96 -3.85 -3.71
N LEU A 262 -8.44 -3.57 -4.91
CA LEU A 262 -9.84 -3.23 -5.12
C LEU A 262 -10.76 -4.40 -4.73
N THR A 263 -10.44 -5.61 -5.19
CA THR A 263 -11.23 -6.81 -4.89
C THR A 263 -11.11 -7.19 -3.42
N LEU A 264 -9.89 -7.16 -2.86
CA LEU A 264 -9.63 -7.48 -1.46
C LEU A 264 -10.39 -6.55 -0.51
N LEU A 265 -10.36 -5.24 -0.75
CA LEU A 265 -11.01 -4.26 0.12
C LEU A 265 -12.53 -4.21 -0.05
N SER A 266 -13.05 -4.55 -1.24
CA SER A 266 -14.49 -4.53 -1.50
C SER A 266 -15.21 -5.83 -1.13
N THR A 267 -14.57 -6.97 -1.36
CA THR A 267 -15.19 -8.31 -1.19
C THR A 267 -14.53 -9.14 -0.10
N GLY A 268 -13.32 -8.80 0.33
CA GLY A 268 -12.55 -9.66 1.23
C GLY A 268 -12.01 -10.91 0.53
N GLU A 269 -11.93 -10.92 -0.80
CA GLU A 269 -11.41 -12.02 -1.61
C GLU A 269 -10.33 -11.52 -2.58
N LEU A 270 -9.50 -12.44 -3.07
CA LEU A 270 -8.54 -12.14 -4.13
C LEU A 270 -9.18 -12.31 -5.51
N GLN A 271 -8.70 -11.53 -6.47
CA GLN A 271 -9.11 -11.65 -7.86
C GLN A 271 -8.60 -12.99 -8.43
N SER A 272 -9.53 -13.88 -8.74
CA SER A 272 -9.24 -15.21 -9.33
C SER A 272 -9.12 -15.19 -10.86
N LYS A 273 -9.33 -14.03 -11.50
CA LYS A 273 -9.34 -13.89 -12.97
C LYS A 273 -7.92 -13.83 -13.54
N TYR A 274 -7.29 -14.98 -13.60
CA TYR A 274 -6.07 -15.18 -14.37
C TYR A 274 -6.45 -15.66 -15.78
N LEU A 275 -5.84 -15.08 -16.81
CA LEU A 275 -6.03 -15.57 -18.18
C LEU A 275 -5.50 -17.00 -18.31
N GLY A 276 -6.37 -17.94 -18.63
CA GLY A 276 -6.04 -19.35 -18.87
C GLY A 276 -5.32 -19.57 -20.21
N ILE A 277 -4.34 -18.73 -20.53
CA ILE A 277 -3.56 -18.76 -21.77
C ILE A 277 -2.10 -19.00 -21.39
N SER A 278 -1.50 -20.01 -21.98
CA SER A 278 -0.06 -20.28 -21.85
C SER A 278 0.61 -20.34 -23.22
N GLY A 279 1.91 -20.09 -23.22
CA GLY A 279 2.65 -19.75 -24.41
C GLY A 279 4.10 -19.39 -24.13
N PHE A 280 4.72 -18.74 -25.11
CA PHE A 280 6.09 -18.25 -25.01
C PHE A 280 6.30 -16.94 -25.74
N ILE A 281 7.28 -16.14 -25.28
CA ILE A 281 7.69 -14.92 -25.99
C ILE A 281 8.32 -15.32 -27.32
N VAL A 282 7.92 -14.61 -28.38
CA VAL A 282 8.57 -14.62 -29.69
C VAL A 282 9.07 -13.21 -29.99
N ASP A 283 10.32 -13.11 -30.45
CA ASP A 283 10.97 -11.85 -30.81
C ASP A 283 10.96 -11.60 -32.34
N GLU A 284 10.66 -12.64 -33.12
CA GLU A 284 10.63 -12.61 -34.59
C GLU A 284 9.57 -13.56 -35.14
N ILE A 285 8.97 -13.18 -36.27
CA ILE A 285 8.03 -14.01 -37.04
C ILE A 285 8.45 -14.06 -38.50
N TYR A 286 8.25 -15.23 -39.12
CA TYR A 286 8.40 -15.38 -40.56
C TYR A 286 7.05 -15.14 -41.25
N ASN A 287 6.93 -14.04 -42.00
CA ASN A 287 5.70 -13.68 -42.72
C ASN A 287 6.04 -13.21 -44.14
N VAL A 288 5.30 -13.69 -45.14
CA VAL A 288 5.48 -13.37 -46.57
C VAL A 288 6.95 -13.43 -47.01
N ASN A 289 7.62 -14.55 -46.74
CA ASN A 289 9.02 -14.80 -47.08
C ASN A 289 10.05 -13.82 -46.50
N LYS A 290 9.71 -13.12 -45.40
CA LYS A 290 10.64 -12.24 -44.68
C LYS A 290 10.51 -12.44 -43.17
N TRP A 291 11.65 -12.37 -42.49
CA TRP A 291 11.67 -12.24 -41.03
C TRP A 291 11.27 -10.83 -40.64
N LYS A 292 10.30 -10.70 -39.73
CA LYS A 292 9.87 -9.44 -39.14
C LYS A 292 10.07 -9.53 -37.63
N LYS A 293 10.82 -8.57 -37.08
CA LYS A 293 10.97 -8.42 -35.64
C LYS A 293 9.63 -8.04 -35.01
N ILE A 294 9.25 -8.72 -33.94
CA ILE A 294 8.01 -8.48 -33.20
C ILE A 294 8.19 -8.92 -31.76
N ASP A 295 7.76 -8.13 -30.79
CA ASP A 295 7.63 -8.60 -29.42
C ASP A 295 6.21 -9.13 -29.26
N GLY A 296 6.05 -10.45 -29.12
CA GLY A 296 4.74 -11.07 -29.05
C GLY A 296 4.72 -12.29 -28.13
N PHE A 297 3.51 -12.72 -27.77
CA PHE A 297 3.28 -13.92 -26.97
C PHE A 297 2.56 -14.97 -27.83
N TYR A 298 3.28 -16.01 -28.23
CA TYR A 298 2.73 -17.12 -29.00
C TYR A 298 1.92 -18.04 -28.09
N ILE A 299 0.67 -18.30 -28.45
CA ILE A 299 -0.25 -19.13 -27.67
C ILE A 299 -0.08 -20.61 -28.04
N SER A 300 0.40 -21.41 -27.09
CA SER A 300 0.52 -22.88 -27.22
C SER A 300 -0.65 -23.62 -26.57
N HIS A 301 -1.25 -23.05 -25.51
CA HIS A 301 -2.36 -23.66 -24.79
C HIS A 301 -3.40 -22.62 -24.36
N ILE A 302 -4.67 -23.04 -24.37
CA ILE A 302 -5.82 -22.22 -24.00
C ILE A 302 -6.81 -23.08 -23.21
N GLU A 303 -7.19 -22.60 -22.03
CA GLU A 303 -8.27 -23.16 -21.22
C GLU A 303 -9.63 -23.00 -21.92
N SER A 304 -10.54 -23.94 -21.70
CA SER A 304 -11.79 -24.06 -22.46
C SER A 304 -12.63 -22.77 -22.54
N PHE A 305 -12.61 -21.93 -21.50
CA PHE A 305 -13.34 -20.66 -21.47
C PHE A 305 -12.89 -19.68 -22.55
N TYR A 306 -11.59 -19.63 -22.86
CA TYR A 306 -10.99 -18.65 -23.78
C TYR A 306 -10.88 -19.13 -25.24
N LYS A 307 -11.26 -20.39 -25.52
CA LYS A 307 -11.17 -21.00 -26.86
C LYS A 307 -12.10 -20.38 -27.91
N GLN A 308 -13.11 -19.61 -27.47
CA GLN A 308 -14.00 -18.90 -28.39
C GLN A 308 -13.35 -17.61 -28.92
N GLN A 309 -12.50 -16.98 -28.10
CA GLN A 309 -11.80 -15.74 -28.43
C GLN A 309 -10.43 -15.99 -29.09
N PHE A 310 -9.64 -16.90 -28.52
CA PHE A 310 -8.26 -17.18 -28.93
C PHE A 310 -8.13 -18.56 -29.59
N LYS A 311 -7.08 -18.73 -30.40
CA LYS A 311 -6.69 -20.01 -30.99
C LYS A 311 -5.24 -20.34 -30.70
N VAL A 312 -4.95 -21.62 -30.52
CA VAL A 312 -3.57 -22.11 -30.47
C VAL A 312 -2.90 -21.76 -31.80
N GLY A 313 -1.71 -21.17 -31.73
CA GLY A 313 -0.99 -20.63 -32.88
C GLY A 313 -1.16 -19.12 -33.10
N ASP A 314 -2.08 -18.46 -32.39
CA ASP A 314 -2.14 -17.01 -32.38
C ASP A 314 -0.90 -16.41 -31.69
N VAL A 315 -0.49 -15.22 -32.12
CA VAL A 315 0.52 -14.42 -31.42
C VAL A 315 -0.13 -13.15 -30.92
N ILE A 316 -0.20 -12.95 -29.60
CA ILE A 316 -0.66 -11.69 -29.01
C ILE A 316 0.43 -10.64 -29.20
N ILE A 317 0.08 -9.49 -29.79
CA ILE A 317 1.04 -8.43 -30.13
C ILE A 317 0.70 -7.10 -29.45
N LYS A 318 -0.56 -6.90 -29.06
CA LYS A 318 -1.00 -5.77 -28.23
C LYS A 318 -2.08 -6.17 -27.25
N ILE A 319 -2.10 -5.47 -26.12
CA ILE A 319 -3.11 -5.55 -25.05
C ILE A 319 -3.51 -4.12 -24.71
N ASP A 320 -4.80 -3.79 -24.79
CA ASP A 320 -5.37 -2.47 -24.56
C ASP A 320 -4.60 -1.34 -25.29
N GLY A 321 -4.23 -1.61 -26.55
CA GLY A 321 -3.51 -0.69 -27.42
C GLY A 321 -2.00 -0.60 -27.17
N GLN A 322 -1.48 -1.18 -26.07
CA GLN A 322 -0.06 -1.23 -25.77
C GLN A 322 0.59 -2.46 -26.41
N SER A 323 1.78 -2.28 -27.01
CA SER A 323 2.58 -3.41 -27.49
C SER A 323 2.97 -4.32 -26.32
N ILE A 324 3.08 -5.62 -26.61
CA ILE A 324 3.64 -6.57 -25.64
C ILE A 324 5.06 -6.16 -25.28
N ASP A 325 5.32 -6.10 -24.00
CA ASP A 325 6.66 -6.00 -23.44
C ASP A 325 6.91 -7.23 -22.58
N LYS A 326 7.93 -8.03 -22.94
CA LYS A 326 8.27 -9.25 -22.21
C LYS A 326 8.58 -9.03 -20.73
N PHE A 327 9.03 -7.84 -20.34
CA PHE A 327 9.32 -7.51 -18.94
C PHE A 327 8.06 -7.13 -18.14
N ASN A 328 6.97 -6.76 -18.84
CA ASN A 328 5.74 -6.24 -18.26
C ASN A 328 4.49 -7.06 -18.64
N LEU A 329 4.61 -8.11 -19.46
CA LEU A 329 3.50 -8.92 -19.97
C LEU A 329 2.57 -9.42 -18.86
N ALA A 330 3.14 -9.99 -17.80
CA ALA A 330 2.38 -10.47 -16.64
C ALA A 330 1.52 -9.36 -16.03
N ARG A 331 2.12 -8.18 -15.82
CA ARG A 331 1.44 -6.98 -15.30
C ARG A 331 0.34 -6.50 -16.23
N GLN A 332 0.64 -6.40 -17.54
CA GLN A 332 -0.34 -6.01 -18.56
C GLN A 332 -1.56 -6.93 -18.53
N THR A 333 -1.37 -8.23 -18.32
CA THR A 333 -2.49 -9.19 -18.23
C THR A 333 -3.19 -9.27 -16.89
N SER A 334 -2.55 -8.92 -15.77
CA SER A 334 -3.19 -8.93 -14.46
C SER A 334 -4.07 -7.71 -14.22
N GLN A 335 -3.78 -6.59 -14.91
CA GLN A 335 -4.47 -5.31 -14.73
C GLN A 335 -5.55 -5.06 -15.80
N LEU A 336 -6.00 -6.12 -16.47
CA LEU A 336 -6.99 -6.00 -17.54
C LEU A 336 -8.32 -5.44 -17.02
N SER A 337 -8.81 -4.41 -17.70
CA SER A 337 -10.19 -3.95 -17.50
C SER A 337 -11.19 -4.99 -18.02
N GLN A 338 -12.43 -4.94 -17.53
CA GLN A 338 -13.52 -5.71 -18.15
C GLN A 338 -13.68 -5.28 -19.61
N GLY A 339 -13.67 -6.25 -20.54
CA GLY A 339 -13.73 -5.95 -21.97
C GLY A 339 -12.39 -5.61 -22.62
N ALA A 340 -11.27 -6.03 -22.02
CA ALA A 340 -9.93 -5.76 -22.56
C ALA A 340 -9.78 -6.20 -24.02
N SER A 341 -9.12 -5.35 -24.83
CA SER A 341 -8.90 -5.56 -26.25
C SER A 341 -7.51 -6.11 -26.52
N PHE A 342 -7.46 -7.20 -27.27
CA PHE A 342 -6.24 -7.86 -27.69
C PHE A 342 -6.11 -7.74 -29.20
N ILE A 343 -4.91 -7.43 -29.68
CA ILE A 343 -4.59 -7.60 -31.09
C ILE A 343 -3.72 -8.83 -31.22
N VAL A 344 -4.22 -9.81 -31.98
CA VAL A 344 -3.52 -11.07 -32.25
C VAL A 344 -3.17 -11.18 -33.72
N LEU A 345 -2.00 -11.73 -34.01
CA LEU A 345 -1.61 -12.15 -35.34
C LEU A 345 -2.09 -13.57 -35.58
N ARG A 346 -2.99 -13.75 -36.54
CA ARG A 346 -3.53 -15.04 -36.96
C ARG A 346 -3.38 -15.18 -38.46
N ASN A 347 -2.64 -16.21 -38.91
CA ASN A 347 -2.36 -16.44 -40.33
C ASN A 347 -1.82 -15.18 -41.06
N GLY A 348 -0.94 -14.43 -40.38
CA GLY A 348 -0.31 -13.23 -40.93
C GLY A 348 -1.18 -11.97 -40.96
N LYS A 349 -2.40 -12.01 -40.42
CA LYS A 349 -3.31 -10.86 -40.30
C LYS A 349 -3.52 -10.48 -38.83
N GLU A 350 -3.59 -9.17 -38.57
CA GLU A 350 -3.96 -8.65 -37.26
C GLU A 350 -5.48 -8.74 -37.07
N ILE A 351 -5.90 -9.30 -35.95
CA ILE A 351 -7.30 -9.49 -35.57
C ILE A 351 -7.49 -8.94 -34.16
N GLU A 352 -8.52 -8.12 -33.99
CA GLU A 352 -8.95 -7.66 -32.67
C GLU A 352 -9.82 -8.71 -31.98
N VAL A 353 -9.54 -8.97 -30.72
CA VAL A 353 -10.21 -9.95 -29.86
C VAL A 353 -10.58 -9.26 -28.55
N LEU A 354 -11.86 -9.26 -28.20
CA LEU A 354 -12.35 -8.68 -26.95
C LEU A 354 -12.55 -9.80 -25.92
N VAL A 355 -11.99 -9.62 -24.72
CA VAL A 355 -12.13 -10.55 -23.59
C VAL A 355 -13.08 -9.96 -22.56
N GLN A 356 -14.19 -10.66 -22.31
CA GLN A 356 -15.22 -10.27 -21.35
C GLN A 356 -15.03 -10.96 -20.00
#